data_AF-A0AAT9LQ12-F1
#
_entry.id   AF-A0AAT9LQ12-F1
#
_cell.length_a   1.000
_cell.length_b   1.000
_cell.length_c   1.000
_cell.angle_alpha   90.00
_cell.angle_beta   90.00
_cell.angle_gamma   90.00
#
_symmetry.space_group_name_H-M   'P 1'
#
loop_
_entity.id
_entity.type
_entity.pdbx_description
1 polymer ?
#
loop_
_entity_poly.entity_id
_entity_poly.type
_entity_poly.pdbx_seq_one_letter_code
_entity_poly.pdbx_strand_id
1 'polypeptide(L)'
;MANIGFWRDLSIMRRLRLTGLAIGLSVVSVLGFVLVTCTVVAGLLSFTVLGGFLFLGLVAAQRPFTDLHLRSAEKVLGRSIPRTPRTPTEGGPLARFLTALSDTSTWRDIAFLFFNFISGMTILLVPVALFLHGLTALLLPVFWNTLPVGRHGFPYMSGFWVTSANEVQVGLGLAAVSFLLWWIFTPALLRLNALITAALLGSSSASAPGYAGQPQVGVR
;
A
#
# COMPACT_ATOMS: atom_id res chain seq x y z
N MET A 1 -10.42 -24.12 7.51
CA MET A 1 -9.60 -24.76 6.45
C MET A 1 -9.25 -23.70 5.41
N ALA A 2 -8.06 -23.12 5.51
CA ALA A 2 -7.64 -22.02 4.63
C ALA A 2 -7.35 -22.55 3.22
N ASN A 3 -7.92 -21.87 2.23
CA ASN A 3 -7.96 -22.23 0.82
C ASN A 3 -6.56 -22.49 0.22
N ILE A 4 -6.25 -23.78 -0.01
CA ILE A 4 -5.01 -24.29 -0.62
C ILE A 4 -4.93 -23.92 -2.12
N GLY A 5 -6.00 -23.38 -2.71
CA GLY A 5 -6.03 -22.90 -4.09
C GLY A 5 -5.14 -21.68 -4.39
N PHE A 6 -4.57 -21.03 -3.38
CA PHE A 6 -3.73 -19.84 -3.59
C PHE A 6 -2.40 -20.14 -4.32
N TRP A 7 -1.84 -21.33 -4.12
CA TRP A 7 -0.57 -21.74 -4.70
C TRP A 7 -0.69 -22.26 -6.13
N ARG A 8 -1.90 -22.43 -6.67
CA ARG A 8 -2.12 -23.06 -7.98
C ARG A 8 -1.70 -22.21 -9.18
N ASP A 9 -1.56 -20.89 -9.01
CA ASP A 9 -1.12 -20.01 -10.09
C ASP A 9 0.35 -19.59 -9.90
N LEU A 10 1.28 -20.48 -10.27
CA LEU A 10 2.73 -20.22 -10.31
C LEU A 10 3.16 -19.26 -11.45
N SER A 11 2.23 -18.57 -12.12
CA SER A 11 2.59 -17.76 -13.29
C SER A 11 3.47 -16.55 -12.89
N ILE A 12 4.66 -16.47 -13.48
CA ILE A 12 5.61 -15.36 -13.30
C ILE A 12 4.93 -13.99 -13.53
N MET A 13 4.02 -13.94 -14.51
CA MET A 13 3.27 -12.74 -14.90
C MET A 13 2.40 -12.21 -13.78
N ARG A 14 1.76 -13.08 -12.99
CA ARG A 14 0.94 -12.64 -11.85
C ARG A 14 1.80 -12.00 -10.77
N ARG A 15 3.01 -12.53 -10.54
CA ARG A 15 3.92 -12.01 -9.52
C ARG A 15 4.53 -10.67 -9.90
N LEU A 16 4.90 -10.51 -11.16
CA LEU A 16 5.33 -9.21 -11.68
C LEU A 16 4.21 -8.17 -11.57
N ARG A 17 2.95 -8.54 -11.85
CA ARG A 17 1.79 -7.66 -11.63
C ARG A 17 1.61 -7.29 -10.15
N LEU A 18 1.81 -8.23 -9.23
CA LEU A 18 1.74 -7.96 -7.79
C LEU A 18 2.88 -7.04 -7.32
N THR A 19 4.10 -7.23 -7.80
CA THR A 19 5.22 -6.32 -7.51
C THR A 19 4.97 -4.93 -8.08
N GLY A 20 4.47 -4.84 -9.33
CA GLY A 20 4.08 -3.56 -9.93
C GLY A 20 2.98 -2.86 -9.14
N LEU A 21 2.00 -3.61 -8.63
CA LEU A 21 0.97 -3.09 -7.73
C LEU A 21 1.57 -2.64 -6.39
N ALA A 22 2.53 -3.37 -5.83
CA ALA A 22 3.25 -2.98 -4.62
C ALA A 22 3.96 -1.63 -4.81
N ILE A 23 4.70 -1.47 -5.91
CA ILE A 23 5.39 -0.23 -6.28
C ILE A 23 4.37 0.91 -6.41
N GLY A 24 3.30 0.69 -7.18
CA GLY A 24 2.25 1.69 -7.36
C GLY A 24 1.63 2.14 -6.04
N LEU A 25 1.27 1.20 -5.17
CA LEU A 25 0.71 1.50 -3.86
C LEU A 25 1.72 2.17 -2.91
N SER A 26 3.01 1.81 -2.96
CA SER A 26 4.05 2.50 -2.19
C SER A 26 4.22 3.95 -2.65
N VAL A 27 4.24 4.22 -3.95
CA VAL A 27 4.29 5.61 -4.46
C VAL A 27 3.05 6.40 -4.04
N VAL A 28 1.86 5.79 -4.18
CA VAL A 28 0.60 6.39 -3.74
C VAL A 28 0.58 6.63 -2.22
N SER A 29 1.26 5.81 -1.42
CA SER A 29 1.36 6.03 0.04
C SER A 29 2.10 7.30 0.43
N VAL A 30 3.08 7.74 -0.37
CA VAL A 30 3.74 9.04 -0.19
C VAL A 30 2.74 10.17 -0.39
N LEU A 31 1.90 10.07 -1.43
CA LEU A 31 0.84 11.04 -1.66
C LEU A 31 -0.17 11.04 -0.50
N GLY A 32 -0.50 9.87 0.06
CA GLY A 32 -1.33 9.75 1.26
C GLY A 32 -0.74 10.47 2.47
N PHE A 33 0.59 10.40 2.65
CA PHE A 33 1.29 11.13 3.71
C PHE A 33 1.26 12.65 3.53
N VAL A 34 1.45 13.12 2.29
CA VAL A 34 1.28 14.56 1.98
C VAL A 34 -0.16 14.99 2.28
N LEU A 35 -1.14 14.19 1.85
CA LEU A 35 -2.55 14.50 2.04
C LEU A 35 -2.92 14.57 3.53
N VAL A 36 -2.46 13.63 4.36
CA VAL A 36 -2.73 13.67 5.81
C VAL A 36 -2.04 14.85 6.48
N THR A 37 -0.80 15.15 6.10
CA THR A 37 -0.06 16.29 6.63
C THR A 37 -0.78 17.60 6.31
N CYS A 38 -1.17 17.80 5.04
CA CYS A 38 -1.97 18.94 4.63
C CYS A 38 -3.30 19.01 5.38
N THR A 39 -3.97 17.87 5.60
CA THR A 39 -5.26 17.84 6.30
C THR A 39 -5.12 18.24 7.77
N VAL A 40 -4.09 17.74 8.46
CA VAL A 40 -3.80 18.10 9.86
C VAL A 40 -3.44 19.58 9.96
N VAL A 41 -2.56 20.08 9.08
CA VAL A 41 -2.20 21.51 9.04
C VAL A 41 -3.43 22.38 8.75
N ALA A 42 -4.25 22.02 7.77
CA ALA A 42 -5.49 22.75 7.46
C ALA A 42 -6.50 22.71 8.62
N GLY A 43 -6.59 21.57 9.32
CA GLY A 43 -7.38 21.42 10.54
C GLY A 43 -6.89 22.32 11.67
N LEU A 44 -5.57 22.44 11.87
CA LEU A 44 -5.01 23.39 12.82
C LEU A 44 -5.27 24.85 12.41
N LEU A 45 -5.24 25.15 11.12
CA LEU A 45 -5.55 26.48 10.57
C LEU A 45 -7.06 26.76 10.49
N SER A 46 -7.93 25.85 10.94
CA SER A 46 -9.38 25.97 10.74
C SER A 46 -10.02 27.14 11.50
N PHE A 47 -9.31 27.72 12.48
CA PHE A 47 -9.72 28.98 13.09
C PHE A 47 -9.74 30.15 12.10
N THR A 48 -9.02 30.01 10.98
CA THR A 48 -9.12 30.91 9.83
C THR A 48 -10.19 30.42 8.86
N VAL A 49 -10.90 31.35 8.22
CA VAL A 49 -11.90 31.04 7.18
C VAL A 49 -11.26 30.19 6.06
N LEU A 50 -10.05 30.57 5.64
CA LEU A 50 -9.31 29.85 4.59
C LEU A 50 -8.96 28.42 4.99
N GLY A 51 -8.51 28.21 6.24
CA GLY A 51 -8.19 26.89 6.76
C GLY A 51 -9.40 25.96 6.83
N GLY A 52 -10.57 26.48 7.22
CA GLY A 52 -11.82 25.71 7.22
C GLY A 52 -12.22 25.20 5.83
N PHE A 53 -12.15 26.07 4.81
CA PHE A 53 -12.41 25.66 3.41
C PHE A 53 -11.38 24.67 2.90
N LEU A 54 -10.09 24.90 3.20
CA LEU A 54 -9.01 23.99 2.81
C LEU A 54 -9.19 22.61 3.44
N PHE A 55 -9.54 22.54 4.73
CA PHE A 55 -9.80 21.29 5.44
C PHE A 55 -10.94 20.51 4.79
N LEU A 56 -12.07 21.16 4.49
CA LEU A 56 -13.19 20.53 3.80
C LEU A 56 -12.81 20.01 2.40
N GLY A 57 -12.01 20.77 1.66
CA GLY A 57 -11.49 20.37 0.35
C GLY A 57 -10.58 19.14 0.45
N LEU A 58 -9.70 19.11 1.44
CA LEU A 58 -8.78 17.99 1.67
C LEU A 58 -9.54 16.73 2.11
N VAL A 59 -10.47 16.84 3.06
CA VAL A 59 -11.35 15.72 3.46
C VAL A 59 -12.15 15.18 2.26
N ALA A 60 -12.61 16.05 1.35
CA ALA A 60 -13.25 15.61 0.12
C ALA A 60 -12.28 14.86 -0.81
N ALA A 61 -11.03 15.32 -0.93
CA ALA A 61 -9.98 14.66 -1.72
C ALA A 61 -9.52 13.31 -1.14
N GLN A 62 -9.66 13.09 0.16
CA GLN A 62 -9.39 11.80 0.80
C GLN A 62 -10.32 10.69 0.32
N ARG A 63 -11.56 11.03 -0.07
CA ARG A 63 -12.57 10.04 -0.47
C ARG A 63 -12.15 9.20 -1.68
N PRO A 64 -11.83 9.79 -2.85
CA PRO A 64 -11.37 9.01 -4.00
C PRO A 64 -10.05 8.28 -3.72
N PHE A 65 -9.22 8.82 -2.83
CA PHE A 65 -7.98 8.17 -2.41
C PHE A 65 -8.27 6.86 -1.64
N THR A 66 -9.11 6.89 -0.62
CA THR A 66 -9.45 5.67 0.14
C THR A 66 -10.26 4.68 -0.69
N ASP A 67 -11.05 5.17 -1.67
CA ASP A 67 -11.71 4.32 -2.67
C ASP A 67 -10.74 3.51 -3.52
N LEU A 68 -9.66 4.13 -3.99
CA LEU A 68 -8.65 3.47 -4.81
C LEU A 68 -7.97 2.34 -4.01
N HIS A 69 -7.61 2.60 -2.75
CA HIS A 69 -7.02 1.61 -1.87
C HIS A 69 -7.98 0.47 -1.55
N LEU A 70 -9.26 0.77 -1.31
CA LEU A 70 -10.28 -0.24 -1.03
C LEU A 70 -10.50 -1.15 -2.25
N ARG A 71 -10.66 -0.58 -3.45
CA ARG A 71 -10.78 -1.36 -4.71
C ARG A 71 -9.55 -2.24 -4.96
N SER A 72 -8.36 -1.75 -4.61
CA SER A 72 -7.13 -2.53 -4.71
C SER A 72 -7.12 -3.68 -3.72
N ALA A 73 -7.58 -3.46 -2.49
CA ALA A 73 -7.73 -4.50 -1.47
C ALA A 73 -8.78 -5.56 -1.87
N GLU A 74 -9.92 -5.16 -2.44
CA GLU A 74 -10.94 -6.08 -2.97
C GLU A 74 -10.37 -6.99 -4.07
N LYS A 75 -9.60 -6.43 -5.00
CA LYS A 75 -8.91 -7.20 -6.05
C LYS A 75 -7.91 -8.20 -5.49
N VAL A 76 -7.15 -7.82 -4.46
CA VAL A 76 -6.14 -8.70 -3.83
C VAL A 76 -6.81 -9.80 -2.99
N LEU A 77 -7.89 -9.49 -2.29
CA LEU A 77 -8.61 -10.43 -1.43
C LEU A 77 -9.63 -11.28 -2.20
N GLY A 78 -10.05 -10.85 -3.38
CA GLY A 78 -11.04 -11.55 -4.21
C GLY A 78 -12.46 -11.51 -3.63
N ARG A 79 -12.77 -10.54 -2.77
CA ARG A 79 -14.10 -10.34 -2.18
C ARG A 79 -14.42 -8.86 -2.07
N SER A 80 -15.70 -8.51 -2.13
CA SER A 80 -16.14 -7.14 -1.84
C SER A 80 -15.98 -6.84 -0.34
N ILE A 81 -15.58 -5.62 -0.04
CA ILE A 81 -15.41 -5.12 1.33
C ILE A 81 -16.48 -4.04 1.54
N PRO A 82 -17.49 -4.30 2.41
CA PRO A 82 -18.52 -3.31 2.68
C PRO A 82 -17.91 -2.08 3.35
N ARG A 83 -18.22 -0.90 2.82
CA ARG A 83 -17.68 0.36 3.33
C ARG A 83 -18.50 0.85 4.51
N THR A 84 -17.84 1.54 5.44
CA THR A 84 -18.57 2.29 6.47
C THR A 84 -19.44 3.38 5.82
N PRO A 85 -20.75 3.43 6.10
CA PRO A 85 -21.62 4.49 5.60
C PRO A 85 -21.09 5.86 6.01
N ARG A 86 -21.17 6.83 5.11
CA ARG A 86 -20.76 8.22 5.37
C ARG A 86 -21.97 9.05 5.73
N THR A 87 -21.80 9.97 6.66
CA THR A 87 -22.86 10.91 7.03
C THR A 87 -23.10 11.88 5.86
N PRO A 88 -24.32 11.96 5.32
CA PRO A 88 -24.66 12.96 4.31
C PRO A 88 -24.38 14.36 4.85
N THR A 89 -23.74 15.20 4.05
CA THR A 89 -23.38 16.56 4.47
C THR A 89 -24.43 17.53 3.94
N GLU A 90 -25.44 17.84 4.75
CA GLU A 90 -26.47 18.85 4.45
C GLU A 90 -26.13 20.19 5.12
N GLY A 91 -26.60 21.29 4.52
CA GLY A 91 -26.44 22.65 5.06
C GLY A 91 -25.21 23.45 4.60
N GLY A 92 -25.00 24.60 5.22
CA GLY A 92 -23.93 25.55 4.88
C GLY A 92 -22.52 25.08 5.25
N PRO A 93 -21.45 25.79 4.81
CA PRO A 93 -20.05 25.38 5.01
C PRO A 93 -19.68 25.09 6.47
N LEU A 94 -20.23 25.86 7.41
CA LEU A 94 -20.00 25.71 8.84
C LEU A 94 -20.66 24.43 9.41
N ALA A 95 -21.89 24.14 8.98
CA ALA A 95 -22.56 22.87 9.32
C ALA A 95 -21.77 21.68 8.76
N ARG A 96 -21.30 21.77 7.51
CA ARG A 96 -20.48 20.73 6.87
C ARG A 96 -19.16 20.49 7.61
N PHE A 97 -18.53 21.54 8.11
CA PHE A 97 -17.31 21.44 8.91
C PHE A 97 -17.56 20.74 10.25
N LEU A 98 -18.60 21.15 10.99
CA LEU A 98 -18.97 20.52 12.27
C LEU A 98 -19.36 19.04 12.08
N THR A 99 -20.09 18.72 11.01
CA THR A 99 -20.41 17.34 10.63
C THR A 99 -19.14 16.56 10.32
N ALA A 100 -18.19 17.11 9.56
CA ALA A 100 -16.94 16.44 9.23
C ALA A 100 -16.08 16.15 10.48
N LEU A 101 -16.06 17.07 11.45
CA LEU A 101 -15.37 16.88 12.74
C LEU A 101 -16.04 15.83 13.64
N SER A 102 -17.36 15.65 13.53
CA SER A 102 -18.10 14.67 14.33
C SER A 102 -18.24 13.31 13.63
N ASP A 103 -18.01 13.26 12.31
CA ASP A 103 -18.19 12.06 11.52
C ASP A 103 -17.03 11.08 11.74
N THR A 104 -17.38 9.91 12.27
CA THR A 104 -16.44 8.81 12.48
C THR A 104 -15.79 8.36 11.16
N SER A 105 -16.49 8.52 10.03
CA SER A 105 -15.95 8.13 8.72
C SER A 105 -14.72 8.98 8.32
N THR A 106 -14.74 10.28 8.62
CA THR A 106 -13.63 11.20 8.35
C THR A 106 -12.39 10.82 9.15
N TRP A 107 -12.56 10.55 10.46
CA TRP A 107 -11.44 10.17 11.32
C TRP A 107 -10.84 8.81 10.93
N ARG A 108 -11.66 7.88 10.44
CA ARG A 108 -11.18 6.61 9.88
C ARG A 108 -10.38 6.82 8.59
N ASP A 109 -10.84 7.70 7.69
CA ASP A 109 -10.10 8.04 6.47
C ASP A 109 -8.74 8.70 6.83
N ILE A 110 -8.69 9.60 7.83
CA ILE A 110 -7.44 10.21 8.33
C ILE A 110 -6.51 9.16 8.96
N ALA A 111 -7.03 8.31 9.85
CA ALA A 111 -6.26 7.23 10.47
C ALA A 111 -5.70 6.28 9.40
N PHE A 112 -6.51 5.95 8.39
CA PHE A 112 -6.07 5.14 7.26
C PHE A 112 -4.87 5.78 6.55
N LEU A 113 -4.86 7.10 6.30
CA LEU A 113 -3.72 7.73 5.61
C LEU A 113 -2.41 7.62 6.40
N PHE A 114 -2.45 7.78 7.73
CA PHE A 114 -1.29 7.55 8.59
C PHE A 114 -0.78 6.11 8.48
N PHE A 115 -1.68 5.12 8.60
CA PHE A 115 -1.30 3.72 8.48
C PHE A 115 -0.88 3.33 7.06
N ASN A 116 -1.46 3.95 6.04
CA ASN A 116 -1.15 3.72 4.63
C ASN A 116 0.31 4.10 4.33
N PHE A 117 0.80 5.20 4.89
CA PHE A 117 2.21 5.56 4.76
C PHE A 117 3.13 4.51 5.42
N ILE A 118 2.84 4.14 6.67
CA ILE A 118 3.66 3.16 7.40
C ILE A 118 3.66 1.82 6.68
N SER A 119 2.49 1.31 6.31
CA SER A 119 2.36 0.03 5.58
C SER A 119 2.97 0.11 4.17
N GLY A 120 2.78 1.20 3.44
CA GLY A 120 3.39 1.42 2.13
C GLY A 120 4.91 1.44 2.17
N MET A 121 5.50 2.01 3.22
CA MET A 121 6.95 2.08 3.40
C MET A 121 7.55 0.82 4.01
N THR A 122 6.84 0.12 4.89
CA THR A 122 7.40 -1.04 5.60
C THR A 122 7.01 -2.37 4.96
N ILE A 123 5.75 -2.53 4.56
CA ILE A 123 5.22 -3.80 4.04
C ILE A 123 5.41 -3.88 2.53
N LEU A 124 5.11 -2.80 1.81
CA LEU A 124 5.09 -2.82 0.34
C LEU A 124 6.46 -2.56 -0.29
N LEU A 125 7.42 -1.93 0.40
CA LEU A 125 8.80 -1.80 -0.10
C LEU A 125 9.61 -3.09 0.00
N VAL A 126 9.31 -3.96 0.96
CA VAL A 126 10.05 -5.24 1.12
C VAL A 126 10.08 -6.09 -0.16
N PRO A 127 8.95 -6.38 -0.85
CA PRO A 127 9.01 -7.14 -2.10
C PRO A 127 9.77 -6.40 -3.21
N VAL A 128 9.73 -5.06 -3.23
CA VAL A 128 10.48 -4.25 -4.20
C VAL A 128 11.98 -4.34 -3.92
N ALA A 129 12.39 -4.19 -2.67
CA ALA A 129 13.77 -4.29 -2.22
C ALA A 129 14.34 -5.69 -2.49
N LEU A 130 13.59 -6.76 -2.17
CA LEU A 130 14.01 -8.13 -2.47
C LEU A 130 14.17 -8.39 -3.97
N PHE A 131 13.26 -7.87 -4.79
CA PHE A 131 13.34 -8.01 -6.24
C PHE A 131 14.55 -7.26 -6.82
N LEU A 132 14.74 -5.99 -6.42
CA LEU A 132 15.87 -5.18 -6.87
C LEU A 132 17.19 -5.76 -6.40
N HIS A 133 17.28 -6.18 -5.14
CA HIS A 133 18.47 -6.83 -4.60
C HIS A 133 18.81 -8.11 -5.37
N GLY A 134 17.83 -8.98 -5.62
CA GLY A 134 18.03 -10.19 -6.44
C GLY A 134 18.48 -9.86 -7.86
N LEU A 135 17.87 -8.85 -8.48
CA LEU A 135 18.22 -8.40 -9.83
C LEU A 135 19.64 -7.82 -9.90
N THR A 136 20.02 -6.97 -8.95
CA THR A 136 21.37 -6.39 -8.89
C THR A 136 22.42 -7.49 -8.69
N ALA A 137 22.20 -8.43 -7.77
CA ALA A 137 23.11 -9.57 -7.60
C ALA A 137 23.21 -10.45 -8.86
N LEU A 138 22.11 -10.65 -9.58
CA LEU A 138 22.11 -11.44 -10.81
C LEU A 138 22.87 -10.74 -11.95
N LEU A 139 22.76 -9.42 -12.04
CA LEU A 139 23.42 -8.62 -13.08
C LEU A 139 24.88 -8.33 -12.76
N LEU A 140 25.29 -8.38 -11.49
CA LEU A 140 26.64 -8.04 -11.05
C LEU A 140 27.76 -8.80 -11.78
N PRO A 141 27.69 -10.13 -12.01
CA PRO A 141 28.72 -10.85 -12.77
C PRO A 141 28.82 -10.41 -14.23
N VAL A 142 27.69 -10.03 -14.83
CA VAL A 142 27.63 -9.59 -16.24
C VAL A 142 28.35 -8.24 -16.40
N PHE A 143 28.15 -7.33 -15.45
CA PHE A 143 28.74 -6.00 -15.50
C PHE A 143 30.08 -5.89 -14.76
N TRP A 144 30.56 -6.95 -14.11
CA TRP A 144 31.74 -6.92 -13.25
C TRP A 144 32.97 -6.29 -13.94
N ASN A 145 33.23 -6.68 -15.18
CA ASN A 145 34.38 -6.19 -15.96
C ASN A 145 34.22 -4.75 -16.46
N THR A 146 33.02 -4.19 -16.42
CA THR A 146 32.72 -2.82 -16.87
C THR A 146 32.62 -1.83 -15.71
N LEU A 147 32.48 -2.32 -14.48
CA LEU A 147 32.37 -1.48 -13.30
C LEU A 147 33.74 -0.90 -12.95
N PRO A 148 33.85 0.42 -12.71
CA PRO A 148 35.07 1.02 -12.19
C PRO A 148 35.23 0.64 -10.71
N VAL A 149 35.65 -0.60 -10.46
CA VAL A 149 36.03 -1.05 -9.12
C VAL A 149 37.35 -0.38 -8.74
N GLY A 150 37.24 0.78 -8.07
CA GLY A 150 38.38 1.42 -7.43
C GLY A 150 38.88 0.62 -6.23
N ARG A 151 39.90 1.14 -5.52
CA ARG A 151 40.46 0.53 -4.30
C ARG A 151 39.44 0.20 -3.20
N HIS A 152 38.26 0.83 -3.23
CA HIS A 152 37.22 0.67 -2.22
C HIS A 152 36.17 -0.40 -2.56
N GLY A 153 36.21 -1.00 -3.76
CA GLY A 153 35.20 -1.98 -4.21
C GLY A 153 33.93 -1.32 -4.75
N PHE A 154 32.99 -2.14 -5.23
CA PHE A 154 31.68 -1.68 -5.68
C PHE A 154 30.68 -1.69 -4.50
N PRO A 155 30.00 -0.57 -4.21
CA PRO A 155 29.02 -0.53 -3.12
C PRO A 155 27.79 -1.35 -3.51
N TYR A 156 27.60 -2.48 -2.84
CA TYR A 156 26.45 -3.34 -3.06
C TYR A 156 25.30 -2.94 -2.13
N MET A 157 24.04 -3.09 -2.57
CA MET A 157 22.84 -2.58 -1.88
C MET A 157 22.70 -3.02 -0.40
N SER A 158 23.38 -4.09 0.00
CA SER A 158 23.40 -4.59 1.38
C SER A 158 24.38 -3.85 2.30
N GLY A 159 25.07 -2.81 1.83
CA GLY A 159 26.10 -2.09 2.58
C GLY A 159 27.46 -2.79 2.62
N PHE A 160 27.62 -3.88 1.88
CA PHE A 160 28.91 -4.56 1.69
C PHE A 160 29.59 -4.06 0.42
N TRP A 161 30.91 -3.99 0.46
CA TRP A 161 31.72 -3.64 -0.70
C TRP A 161 32.15 -4.93 -1.38
N VAL A 162 31.85 -5.08 -2.67
CA VAL A 162 32.29 -6.23 -3.45
C VAL A 162 33.63 -5.87 -4.09
N THR A 163 34.66 -6.61 -3.71
CA THR A 163 36.07 -6.33 -4.08
C THR A 163 36.68 -7.44 -4.94
N SER A 164 36.11 -8.64 -4.94
CA SER A 164 36.67 -9.80 -5.63
C SER A 164 35.64 -10.57 -6.47
N ALA A 165 36.13 -11.28 -7.50
CA ALA A 165 35.29 -12.12 -8.34
C ALA A 165 34.66 -13.31 -7.57
N ASN A 166 35.28 -13.75 -6.47
CA ASN A 166 34.71 -14.78 -5.61
C ASN A 166 33.48 -14.27 -4.83
N GLU A 167 33.52 -13.02 -4.35
CA GLU A 167 32.37 -12.37 -3.71
C GLU A 167 31.20 -12.18 -4.68
N VAL A 168 31.48 -11.95 -5.97
CA VAL A 168 30.45 -11.91 -7.03
C VAL A 168 29.70 -13.24 -7.14
N GLN A 169 30.39 -14.38 -6.99
CA GLN A 169 29.75 -15.70 -7.00
C GLN A 169 28.87 -15.92 -5.76
N VAL A 170 29.29 -15.45 -4.59
CA VAL A 170 28.43 -15.42 -3.38
C VAL A 170 27.18 -14.57 -3.63
N GLY A 171 27.32 -13.47 -4.38
CA GLY A 171 26.21 -12.64 -4.86
C GLY A 171 25.14 -13.44 -5.59
N LEU A 172 25.51 -14.39 -6.45
CA LEU A 172 24.53 -15.25 -7.15
C LEU A 172 23.71 -16.12 -6.17
N GLY A 173 24.34 -16.65 -5.12
CA GLY A 173 23.63 -17.35 -4.05
C GLY A 173 22.63 -16.43 -3.35
N LEU A 174 23.03 -15.20 -3.04
CA LEU A 174 22.14 -14.18 -2.49
C LEU A 174 21.02 -13.77 -3.45
N ALA A 175 21.26 -13.76 -4.77
CA ALA A 175 20.22 -13.53 -5.77
C ALA A 175 19.13 -14.60 -5.68
N ALA A 176 19.53 -15.88 -5.65
CA ALA A 176 18.60 -17.00 -5.54
C ALA A 176 17.77 -16.93 -4.26
N VAL A 177 18.42 -16.65 -3.12
CA VAL A 177 17.73 -16.44 -1.83
C VAL A 177 16.78 -15.25 -1.92
N SER A 178 17.20 -14.12 -2.46
CA SER A 178 16.36 -12.92 -2.56
C SER A 178 15.14 -13.13 -3.43
N PHE A 179 15.29 -13.80 -4.58
CA PHE A 179 14.16 -14.14 -5.44
C PHE A 179 13.23 -15.17 -4.79
N LEU A 180 13.77 -16.13 -4.03
CA LEU A 180 12.96 -17.07 -3.26
C LEU A 180 12.15 -16.36 -2.18
N LEU A 181 12.78 -15.47 -1.42
CA LEU A 181 12.10 -14.66 -0.40
C LEU A 181 11.06 -13.73 -1.04
N TRP A 182 11.40 -13.07 -2.16
CA TRP A 182 10.46 -12.27 -2.94
C TRP A 182 9.24 -13.11 -3.36
N TRP A 183 9.48 -14.34 -3.85
CA TRP A 183 8.43 -15.26 -4.26
C TRP A 183 7.50 -15.64 -3.09
N ILE A 184 8.05 -15.87 -1.90
CA ILE A 184 7.26 -16.29 -0.74
C ILE A 184 6.54 -15.09 -0.09
N PHE A 185 7.24 -13.97 0.12
CA PHE A 185 6.74 -12.86 0.92
C PHE A 185 5.82 -11.90 0.16
N THR A 186 6.06 -11.62 -1.13
CA THR A 186 5.21 -10.69 -1.92
C THR A 186 3.71 -10.95 -1.75
N PRO A 187 3.20 -12.18 -1.94
CA PRO A 187 1.78 -12.44 -1.77
C PRO A 187 1.27 -12.24 -0.34
N ALA A 188 2.07 -12.64 0.65
CA ALA A 188 1.71 -12.52 2.07
C ALA A 188 1.62 -11.06 2.50
N LEU A 189 2.59 -10.24 2.09
CA LEU A 189 2.69 -8.82 2.41
C LEU A 189 1.57 -8.01 1.73
N LEU A 190 1.25 -8.28 0.46
CA LEU A 190 0.13 -7.63 -0.22
C LEU A 190 -1.21 -7.99 0.43
N ARG A 191 -1.39 -9.25 0.83
CA ARG A 191 -2.58 -9.68 1.57
C ARG A 191 -2.67 -9.00 2.93
N LEU A 192 -1.56 -8.92 3.67
CA LEU A 192 -1.52 -8.22 4.94
C LEU A 192 -1.92 -6.75 4.77
N ASN A 193 -1.36 -6.06 3.78
CA ASN A 193 -1.72 -4.69 3.46
C ASN A 193 -3.22 -4.54 3.10
N ALA A 194 -3.75 -5.48 2.30
CA ALA A 194 -5.17 -5.49 1.95
C ALA A 194 -6.08 -5.79 3.16
N LEU A 195 -5.65 -6.64 4.09
CA LEU A 195 -6.36 -6.91 5.34
C LEU A 195 -6.36 -5.70 6.27
N ILE A 196 -5.24 -5.00 6.40
CA ILE A 196 -5.14 -3.75 7.16
C ILE A 196 -6.08 -2.70 6.56
N THR A 197 -6.05 -2.55 5.23
CA THR A 197 -6.96 -1.66 4.50
C THR A 197 -8.43 -2.02 4.76
N ALA A 198 -8.78 -3.30 4.68
CA ALA A 198 -10.13 -3.78 4.94
C ALA A 198 -10.56 -3.58 6.40
N ALA A 199 -9.66 -3.74 7.37
CA ALA A 199 -9.95 -3.53 8.79
C ALA A 199 -10.19 -2.04 9.09
N LEU A 200 -9.39 -1.15 8.49
CA LEU A 200 -9.50 0.29 8.75
C LEU A 200 -10.68 0.93 8.02
N LEU A 201 -10.92 0.57 6.76
CA LEU A 201 -11.95 1.19 5.92
C LEU A 201 -13.27 0.40 5.85
N GLY A 202 -13.22 -0.91 6.11
CA GLY A 202 -14.40 -1.77 6.09
C GLY A 202 -15.32 -1.52 7.27
N SER A 203 -16.62 -1.73 7.08
CA SER A 203 -17.59 -1.58 8.15
C SER A 203 -17.40 -2.67 9.22
N SER A 204 -17.37 -2.25 10.48
CA SER A 204 -17.36 -3.16 11.64
C SER A 204 -18.67 -3.95 11.76
N SER A 205 -19.71 -3.49 11.06
CA SER A 205 -21.11 -3.94 11.16
C SER A 205 -21.45 -5.15 10.30
N ALA A 206 -20.47 -5.82 9.67
CA ALA A 206 -20.70 -7.10 9.00
C ALA A 206 -21.15 -8.22 9.98
N SER A 207 -21.16 -7.94 11.29
CA SER A 207 -21.74 -8.76 12.37
C SER A 207 -23.17 -8.38 12.75
N ALA A 208 -23.81 -7.41 12.08
CA ALA A 208 -25.25 -7.19 12.26
C ALA A 208 -26.03 -8.29 11.50
N PRO A 209 -26.87 -9.10 12.17
CA PRO A 209 -27.54 -10.28 11.62
C PRO A 209 -28.66 -9.98 10.59
N GLY A 210 -28.53 -8.92 9.80
CA GLY A 210 -29.50 -8.49 8.78
C GLY A 210 -29.00 -8.49 7.33
N TYR A 211 -27.70 -8.74 7.08
CA TYR A 211 -27.14 -8.65 5.72
C TYR A 211 -27.23 -9.93 4.87
N ALA A 212 -27.88 -10.99 5.39
CA ALA A 212 -28.07 -12.26 4.69
C ALA A 212 -29.19 -12.24 3.62
N GLY A 213 -29.78 -11.07 3.31
CA GLY A 213 -31.07 -11.00 2.61
C GLY A 213 -31.19 -10.11 1.39
N GLN A 214 -30.11 -9.49 0.86
CA GLN A 214 -30.27 -8.73 -0.40
C GLN A 214 -30.08 -9.65 -1.62
N PRO A 215 -31.13 -9.85 -2.45
CA PRO A 215 -31.00 -10.60 -3.67
C PRO A 215 -30.07 -9.85 -4.62
N GLN A 216 -29.10 -10.58 -5.17
CA GLN A 216 -28.26 -10.14 -6.27
C GLN A 216 -29.18 -9.68 -7.41
N VAL A 217 -29.31 -8.37 -7.60
CA VAL A 217 -30.02 -7.82 -8.75
C VAL A 217 -29.17 -8.17 -9.97
N GLY A 218 -29.58 -9.25 -10.64
CA GLY A 218 -28.98 -9.72 -11.88
C GLY A 218 -29.04 -8.61 -12.92
N VAL A 219 -27.89 -8.07 -13.27
CA VAL A 219 -27.72 -7.28 -14.48
C VAL A 219 -27.74 -8.28 -15.64
N ARG A 220 -28.85 -8.28 -16.38
CA ARG A 220 -28.98 -8.94 -17.68
C ARG A 220 -28.17 -8.19 -18.73
#